data_AF-A0A3Q7GLC5-F1
#
_entry.id   AF-A0A3Q7GLC5-F1
#
_cell.length_a   1.000
_cell.length_b   1.000
_cell.length_c   1.000
_cell.angle_alpha   90.00
_cell.angle_beta   90.00
_cell.angle_gamma   90.00
#
_symmetry.space_group_name_H-M   'P 1'
#
loop_
_entity.id
_entity.type
_entity.pdbx_description
1 polymer ?
#
loop_
_entity_poly.entity_id
_entity_poly.type
_entity_poly.pdbx_seq_one_letter_code
_entity_poly.pdbx_strand_id
1 'polypeptide(L)'
;MFDTDDRPVIPERKFRRPDSGPPPLFRYCSDWQSLDIVFPDWSFWGWGETNIRPWRSMLKNIKEGNKRSKWKDRIPFAYWRGNPLVSHVRKDLTKCNVTDKQNWDTLLYTQVYFLDFLDHNFPLIFDIYFEIST
;
A
#
# COMPACT_ATOMS: atom_id res chain seq x y z
N MET A 1 7.39 -20.20 12.05
CA MET A 1 8.55 -19.61 11.33
C MET A 1 8.10 -18.28 10.75
N PHE A 2 8.96 -17.25 10.73
CA PHE A 2 8.65 -15.96 10.10
C PHE A 2 9.27 -15.89 8.71
N ASP A 3 8.52 -15.41 7.74
CA ASP A 3 9.01 -15.18 6.38
C ASP A 3 8.71 -13.73 5.97
N THR A 4 9.75 -13.06 5.47
CA THR A 4 9.79 -11.61 5.29
C THR A 4 9.55 -11.15 3.85
N ASP A 5 9.25 -12.09 2.95
CA ASP A 5 8.96 -11.83 1.53
C ASP A 5 7.49 -11.40 1.30
N ASP A 6 7.18 -10.93 0.08
CA ASP A 6 5.95 -10.17 -0.20
C ASP A 6 4.69 -10.98 -0.50
N ARG A 7 4.82 -12.26 -0.84
CA ARG A 7 3.70 -13.06 -1.35
C ARG A 7 3.34 -14.20 -0.39
N PRO A 8 2.05 -14.54 -0.24
CA PRO A 8 1.65 -15.74 0.49
C PRO A 8 2.19 -17.00 -0.19
N VAL A 9 2.50 -18.03 0.60
CA VAL A 9 3.18 -19.24 0.10
C VAL A 9 2.54 -20.56 0.53
N ILE A 10 1.56 -20.55 1.44
CA ILE A 10 0.90 -21.76 1.94
C ILE A 10 -0.48 -21.92 1.30
N PRO A 11 -0.59 -22.47 0.07
CA PRO A 11 -1.89 -22.57 -0.62
C PRO A 11 -2.79 -23.61 0.04
N GLU A 12 -3.99 -23.20 0.43
CA GLU A 12 -5.01 -24.00 1.13
C GLU A 12 -5.29 -25.32 0.42
N ARG A 13 -5.36 -25.32 -0.92
CA ARG A 13 -5.62 -26.53 -1.73
C ARG A 13 -4.67 -27.69 -1.46
N LYS A 14 -3.45 -27.43 -0.95
CA LYS A 14 -2.47 -28.49 -0.63
C LYS A 14 -2.75 -29.18 0.71
N PHE A 15 -3.59 -28.59 1.55
CA PHE A 15 -3.82 -28.98 2.94
C PHE A 15 -5.27 -29.44 3.21
N ARG A 16 -5.99 -29.90 2.17
CA ARG A 16 -7.38 -30.35 2.26
C ARG A 16 -7.55 -31.83 2.67
N ARG A 17 -6.47 -32.58 2.84
CA ARG A 17 -6.52 -34.01 3.19
C ARG A 17 -6.58 -34.20 4.71
N PRO A 18 -7.17 -35.30 5.19
CA PRO A 18 -6.93 -35.75 6.56
C PRO A 18 -5.41 -35.82 6.80
N ASP A 19 -4.96 -35.29 7.94
CA ASP A 19 -3.55 -35.21 8.38
C ASP A 19 -2.61 -34.27 7.60
N SER A 20 -3.12 -33.48 6.64
CA SER A 20 -2.31 -32.43 5.99
C SER A 20 -2.39 -31.10 6.76
N GLY A 21 -1.85 -31.05 7.97
CA GLY A 21 -1.74 -29.80 8.73
C GLY A 21 -0.76 -28.83 8.04
N PRO A 22 -1.14 -27.57 7.76
CA PRO A 22 -0.21 -26.58 7.20
C PRO A 22 0.88 -26.21 8.21
N PRO A 23 2.10 -25.89 7.76
CA PRO A 23 3.13 -25.38 8.66
C PRO A 23 2.72 -24.00 9.20
N PRO A 24 3.00 -23.68 10.49
CA PRO A 24 2.73 -22.36 11.04
C PRO A 24 3.76 -21.35 10.51
N LEU A 25 3.43 -20.73 9.37
CA LEU A 25 4.22 -19.68 8.73
C LEU A 25 3.57 -18.33 8.95
N PHE A 26 4.33 -17.41 9.52
CA PHE A 26 3.90 -16.03 9.75
C PHE A 26 4.38 -15.15 8.59
N ARG A 27 3.46 -14.41 7.97
CA ARG A 27 3.72 -13.44 6.88
C ARG A 27 2.97 -12.13 7.11
N TYR A 28 3.40 -11.06 6.47
CA TYR A 28 2.69 -9.78 6.61
C TYR A 28 1.33 -9.77 5.90
N CYS A 29 1.20 -10.47 4.76
CA CYS A 29 -0.05 -10.58 4.01
C CYS A 29 -0.44 -12.03 3.71
N SER A 30 -1.73 -12.24 3.47
CA SER A 30 -2.31 -13.49 2.98
C SER A 30 -3.48 -13.19 2.05
N ASP A 31 -4.02 -14.22 1.40
CA ASP A 31 -5.23 -14.14 0.57
C ASP A 31 -6.23 -15.25 0.94
N TRP A 32 -7.40 -15.23 0.33
CA TRP A 32 -8.49 -16.20 0.59
C TRP A 32 -8.16 -17.66 0.23
N GLN A 33 -7.01 -17.90 -0.41
CA GLN A 33 -6.57 -19.19 -0.96
C GLN A 33 -5.31 -19.66 -0.24
N SER A 34 -4.86 -18.93 0.77
CA SER A 34 -3.61 -19.15 1.47
C SER A 34 -3.82 -19.23 2.98
N LEU A 35 -3.01 -20.04 3.64
CA LEU A 35 -3.09 -20.36 5.07
C LEU A 35 -1.97 -19.70 5.89
N ASP A 36 -1.28 -18.72 5.30
CA ASP A 36 -0.28 -17.91 5.98
C ASP A 36 -0.93 -17.14 7.15
N ILE A 37 -0.28 -17.17 8.32
CA ILE A 37 -0.74 -16.48 9.53
C ILE A 37 -0.29 -15.02 9.45
N VAL A 38 -1.24 -14.09 9.35
CA VAL A 38 -0.93 -12.66 9.23
C VAL A 38 -0.36 -12.09 10.54
N PHE A 39 0.72 -11.32 10.44
CA PHE A 39 1.29 -10.56 11.56
C PHE A 39 1.62 -9.12 11.14
N PRO A 40 1.75 -8.17 12.09
CA PRO A 40 2.09 -6.79 11.78
C PRO A 40 3.40 -6.68 11.03
N ASP A 41 3.40 -5.93 9.93
CA ASP A 41 4.55 -5.76 9.08
C ASP A 41 5.65 -4.89 9.73
N TRP A 42 6.87 -4.95 9.17
CA TRP A 42 8.04 -4.22 9.67
C TRP A 42 7.84 -2.71 9.66
N SER A 43 7.10 -2.18 8.68
CA SER A 43 6.85 -0.75 8.50
C SER A 43 6.09 -0.12 9.67
N PHE A 44 5.44 -0.93 10.52
CA PHE A 44 4.83 -0.44 11.76
C PHE A 44 5.86 0.25 12.67
N TRP A 45 7.11 -0.20 12.66
CA TRP A 45 8.24 0.40 13.37
C TRP A 45 9.05 1.38 12.52
N GLY A 46 8.67 1.57 11.25
CA GLY A 46 9.34 2.42 10.28
C GLY A 46 10.30 1.64 9.37
N TRP A 47 10.62 2.26 8.24
CA TRP A 47 11.52 1.73 7.23
C TRP A 47 12.27 2.91 6.60
N GLY A 48 13.54 3.10 7.02
CA GLY A 48 14.33 4.29 6.67
C GLY A 48 14.66 4.36 5.18
N GLU A 49 14.98 3.22 4.57
CA GLU A 49 15.33 3.07 3.16
C GLU A 49 14.18 3.47 2.22
N THR A 50 12.95 3.40 2.70
CA THR A 50 11.73 3.73 1.95
C THR A 50 11.04 4.98 2.50
N ASN A 51 11.68 5.69 3.42
CA ASN A 51 11.18 6.90 4.08
C ASN A 51 9.84 6.69 4.83
N ILE A 52 9.51 5.46 5.23
CA ILE A 52 8.33 5.18 6.05
C ILE A 52 8.66 5.48 7.50
N ARG A 53 7.91 6.42 8.10
CA ARG A 53 8.05 6.75 9.53
C ARG A 53 7.33 5.71 10.40
N PRO A 54 7.77 5.50 11.66
CA PRO A 54 7.07 4.62 12.59
C PRO A 54 5.59 4.99 12.72
N TRP A 55 4.70 3.98 12.76
CA TRP A 55 3.26 4.17 12.74
C TRP A 55 2.75 5.11 13.84
N ARG A 56 3.30 5.01 15.06
CA ARG A 56 2.92 5.88 16.19
C ARG A 56 3.11 7.38 15.87
N SER A 57 4.20 7.73 15.20
CA SER A 57 4.49 9.11 14.80
C SER A 57 3.62 9.51 13.61
N MET A 58 3.48 8.62 12.62
CA MET A 58 2.66 8.86 11.43
C MET A 58 1.19 9.11 11.80
N LEU A 59 0.60 8.30 12.68
CA LEU A 59 -0.77 8.42 13.14
C LEU A 59 -1.05 9.79 13.77
N LYS A 60 -0.09 10.34 14.55
CA LYS A 60 -0.21 11.69 15.11
C LYS A 60 -0.27 12.74 14.00
N ASN A 61 0.62 12.63 13.01
CA ASN A 61 0.66 13.58 11.88
C ASN A 61 -0.60 13.50 11.02
N ILE A 62 -1.12 12.30 10.75
CA ILE A 62 -2.38 12.09 10.02
C ILE A 62 -3.54 12.74 10.79
N LYS A 63 -3.63 12.53 12.11
CA LYS A 63 -4.68 13.14 12.94
C LYS A 63 -4.62 14.67 12.94
N GLU A 64 -3.43 15.25 13.02
CA GLU A 64 -3.28 16.72 12.93
C GLU A 64 -3.54 17.23 11.50
N GLY A 65 -3.14 16.49 10.47
CA GLY A 65 -3.46 16.79 9.07
C GLY A 65 -4.97 16.81 8.80
N ASN A 66 -5.70 15.82 9.31
CA ASN A 66 -7.15 15.72 9.18
C ASN A 66 -7.92 16.87 9.85
N LYS A 67 -7.33 17.58 10.81
CA LYS A 67 -7.95 18.77 11.43
C LYS A 67 -7.85 20.01 10.55
N ARG A 68 -6.94 20.05 9.58
CA ARG A 68 -6.67 21.26 8.77
C ARG A 68 -7.81 21.57 7.81
N SER A 69 -8.49 20.55 7.30
CA SER A 69 -9.59 20.70 6.35
C SER A 69 -10.74 19.77 6.71
N LYS A 70 -11.95 20.31 6.80
CA LYS A 70 -13.14 19.48 6.95
C LYS A 70 -13.38 18.73 5.65
N TRP A 71 -14.05 17.59 5.77
CA TRP A 71 -14.48 16.77 4.65
C TRP A 71 -15.04 17.57 3.45
N LYS A 72 -16.05 18.41 3.71
CA LYS A 72 -16.76 19.18 2.68
C LYS A 72 -15.90 20.23 1.98
N ASP A 73 -14.78 20.59 2.60
CA ASP A 73 -13.85 21.60 2.10
C ASP A 73 -12.66 20.96 1.37
N ARG A 74 -12.59 19.62 1.28
CA ARG A 74 -11.55 18.91 0.54
C ARG A 74 -11.78 19.08 -0.97
N ILE A 75 -10.67 19.20 -1.71
CA ILE A 75 -10.73 19.32 -3.17
C ILE A 75 -11.22 17.98 -3.73
N PRO A 76 -12.26 17.94 -4.59
CA PRO A 76 -12.90 16.69 -5.02
C PRO A 76 -12.11 15.96 -6.12
N PHE A 77 -10.79 15.90 -6.01
CA PHE A 77 -9.94 15.13 -6.92
C PHE A 77 -9.56 13.80 -6.28
N ALA A 78 -9.62 12.73 -7.06
CA ALA A 78 -9.04 11.46 -6.66
C ALA A 78 -7.50 11.55 -6.79
N TYR A 79 -6.79 11.43 -5.69
CA TYR A 79 -5.33 11.51 -5.66
C TYR A 79 -4.68 10.12 -5.59
N TRP A 80 -3.65 9.88 -6.38
CA TRP A 80 -2.79 8.71 -6.26
C TRP A 80 -1.35 9.05 -6.65
N ARG A 81 -0.39 8.56 -5.84
CA ARG A 81 1.04 8.60 -6.16
C ARG A 81 1.66 7.25 -5.85
N GLY A 82 2.40 6.66 -6.79
CA GLY A 82 3.04 5.38 -6.56
C GLY A 82 3.69 4.74 -7.79
N ASN A 83 4.24 3.54 -7.61
CA ASN A 83 4.89 2.79 -8.68
C ASN A 83 3.85 1.99 -9.50
N PRO A 84 3.62 2.31 -10.79
CA PRO A 84 2.67 1.58 -11.62
C PRO A 84 3.19 0.22 -12.11
N LEU A 85 4.49 -0.06 -11.97
CA LEU A 85 5.12 -1.28 -12.50
C LEU A 85 4.89 -2.52 -11.63
N VAL A 86 4.43 -2.34 -10.38
CA VAL A 86 4.25 -3.46 -9.43
C VAL A 86 2.96 -4.25 -9.65
N SER A 87 1.97 -3.69 -10.36
CA SER A 87 0.69 -4.35 -10.62
C SER A 87 0.02 -3.81 -11.88
N HIS A 88 -0.58 -4.72 -12.66
CA HIS A 88 -1.37 -4.35 -13.85
C HIS A 88 -2.50 -3.36 -13.53
N VAL A 89 -3.14 -3.49 -12.35
CA VAL A 89 -4.21 -2.58 -11.93
C VAL A 89 -3.69 -1.15 -11.72
N ARG A 90 -2.50 -0.99 -11.14
CA ARG A 90 -1.86 0.32 -10.96
C ARG A 90 -1.45 0.92 -12.32
N LYS A 91 -0.98 0.09 -13.24
CA LYS A 91 -0.71 0.51 -14.63
C LYS A 91 -1.99 0.95 -15.34
N ASP A 92 -3.10 0.25 -15.13
CA ASP A 92 -4.39 0.64 -15.70
C ASP A 92 -4.93 1.94 -15.10
N LEU A 93 -4.71 2.19 -13.80
CA LEU A 93 -5.05 3.46 -13.17
C LEU A 93 -4.41 4.66 -13.89
N THR A 94 -3.16 4.54 -14.33
CA THR A 94 -2.48 5.62 -15.06
C THR A 94 -3.12 5.98 -16.40
N LYS A 95 -3.95 5.10 -16.98
CA LYS A 95 -4.71 5.40 -18.20
C LYS A 95 -5.78 6.46 -17.98
N CYS A 96 -6.15 6.77 -16.73
CA CYS A 96 -7.06 7.86 -16.42
C CYS A 96 -6.40 9.25 -16.59
N ASN A 97 -5.08 9.30 -16.78
CA ASN A 97 -4.38 10.53 -17.15
C ASN A 97 -4.45 10.74 -18.68
N VAL A 98 -5.64 11.12 -19.18
CA VAL A 98 -5.96 11.08 -20.61
C VAL A 98 -5.36 12.26 -21.37
N THR A 99 -5.86 13.49 -21.16
CA THR A 99 -5.38 14.73 -21.80
C THR A 99 -5.89 15.97 -21.05
N ASP A 100 -5.29 17.16 -21.29
CA ASP A 100 -5.76 18.45 -20.75
C ASP A 100 -7.23 18.78 -21.09
N LYS A 101 -7.80 18.11 -22.11
CA LYS A 101 -9.18 18.32 -22.58
C LYS A 101 -10.19 17.34 -21.96
N GLN A 102 -9.73 16.25 -21.35
CA GLN A 102 -10.56 15.23 -20.70
C GLN A 102 -9.94 14.91 -19.33
N ASN A 103 -10.38 15.65 -18.32
CA ASN A 103 -9.96 15.46 -16.93
C ASN A 103 -11.04 14.67 -16.17
N TRP A 104 -10.65 13.55 -15.56
CA TRP A 104 -11.53 12.71 -14.73
C TRP A 104 -11.57 13.16 -13.27
N ASP A 105 -11.18 14.40 -12.99
CA ASP A 105 -10.89 14.91 -11.66
C ASP A 105 -9.93 13.99 -10.88
N THR A 106 -8.85 13.56 -11.55
CA THR A 106 -7.82 12.70 -10.97
C THR A 106 -6.45 13.38 -10.95
N LEU A 107 -5.70 13.20 -9.87
CA LEU A 107 -4.31 13.63 -9.72
C LEU A 107 -3.43 12.39 -9.55
N LEU A 108 -2.87 11.89 -10.66
CA LEU A 108 -2.09 10.65 -10.71
C LEU A 108 -0.61 10.93 -10.95
N TYR A 109 0.25 10.54 -10.01
CA TYR A 109 1.69 10.76 -10.07
C TYR A 109 2.47 9.43 -10.03
N THR A 110 3.37 9.23 -10.99
CA THR A 110 4.24 8.05 -11.01
C THR A 110 5.44 8.27 -10.09
N GLN A 111 5.69 7.32 -9.20
CA GLN A 111 6.83 7.29 -8.28
C GLN A 111 7.63 6.01 -8.55
N VAL A 112 8.89 6.12 -8.99
CA VAL A 112 9.75 4.98 -9.33
C VAL A 112 11.07 5.11 -8.58
N TYR A 113 11.38 4.09 -7.76
CA TYR A 113 12.50 4.00 -6.82
C TYR A 113 13.84 4.60 -7.28
N PHE A 114 14.17 4.51 -8.58
CA PHE A 114 15.46 4.97 -9.11
C PHE A 114 15.57 6.50 -9.26
N LEU A 115 14.44 7.22 -9.35
CA LEU A 115 14.42 8.69 -9.51
C LEU A 115 14.06 9.42 -8.20
N ASP A 116 13.51 8.72 -7.21
CA ASP A 116 12.94 9.31 -5.98
C ASP A 116 13.95 9.53 -4.85
N PHE A 117 15.22 9.15 -5.02
CA PHE A 117 16.29 9.48 -4.04
C PHE A 117 16.47 11.01 -3.84
N LEU A 118 15.86 11.85 -4.69
CA LEU A 118 15.93 13.31 -4.62
C LEU A 118 14.70 13.96 -3.94
N ASP A 119 13.61 13.24 -3.68
CA ASP A 119 12.37 13.82 -3.12
C ASP A 119 12.10 13.29 -1.70
N HIS A 120 12.84 13.81 -0.71
CA HIS A 120 12.77 13.40 0.71
C HIS A 120 11.42 13.67 1.40
N ASN A 121 10.48 14.32 0.74
CA ASN A 121 9.24 14.78 1.37
C ASN A 121 8.08 13.79 1.35
N PHE A 122 8.19 12.65 0.63
CA PHE A 122 7.11 11.66 0.57
C PHE A 122 7.59 10.23 0.86
N PRO A 123 6.91 9.47 1.75
CA PRO A 123 7.21 8.06 1.98
C PRO A 123 6.88 7.23 0.73
N LEU A 124 7.70 6.23 0.43
CA LEU A 124 7.33 5.18 -0.51
C LEU A 124 6.31 4.28 0.18
N ILE A 125 5.04 4.53 -0.09
CA ILE A 125 3.97 3.72 0.45
C ILE A 125 3.85 2.47 -0.44
N PHE A 126 4.26 1.31 0.09
CA PHE A 126 4.15 0.02 -0.60
C PHE A 126 2.68 -0.43 -0.73
N ASP A 127 1.84 -0.05 0.24
CA ASP A 127 0.43 -0.41 0.27
C ASP A 127 -0.48 0.80 0.09
N ILE A 128 -1.27 0.76 -0.96
CA ILE A 128 -2.25 1.77 -1.35
C ILE A 128 -3.05 2.22 -0.12
N TYR A 129 -2.65 3.32 0.51
CA TYR A 129 -3.62 4.17 1.20
C TYR A 129 -4.37 4.85 0.07
N PHE A 130 -5.41 4.20 -0.42
CA PHE A 130 -6.54 4.98 -0.86
C PHE A 130 -6.91 5.76 0.40
N GLU A 131 -6.65 7.07 0.41
CA GLU A 131 -7.56 7.96 1.10
C GLU A 131 -8.90 7.77 0.37
N ILE A 132 -9.61 6.67 0.69
CA ILE A 132 -11.03 6.60 0.47
C ILE A 132 -11.54 7.64 1.42
N SER A 133 -11.73 8.79 0.81
CA SER A 133 -12.71 9.76 1.16
C SER A 133 -13.86 9.03 1.92
N THR A 134 -13.89 9.07 3.25
CA THR A 134 -15.01 8.63 4.11
C THR A 134 -15.49 9.80 4.96
#